data_AF-A0AAV5RZA4-F1
#
_entry.id   AF-A0AAV5RZA4-F1
#
_cell.length_a   1.000
_cell.length_b   1.000
_cell.length_c   1.000
_cell.angle_alpha   90.00
_cell.angle_beta   90.00
_cell.angle_gamma   90.00
#
_symmetry.space_group_name_H-M   'P 1'
#
loop_
_entity.id
_entity.type
_entity.pdbx_description
1 polymer ?
#
loop_
_entity_poly.entity_id
_entity_poly.type
_entity_poly.pdbx_seq_one_letter_code
_entity_poly.pdbx_strand_id
1 'polypeptide(L)'
;MKLSTSVLLSLLAVSPLAQAMLPIHIKSYRFIKPSSDENDPSENEVFYVKGLDYQPGGSSGFDADGDSDVLSDAQQCARDTYVFQQLGVNTVRIYSLNPDLNHDECMTILNDAGIYVILDVNSGNYGENLDRSDPWGTYNSQYIGRVFRFIDAFKNYPNVLGFFSGNEVINDEKNYASIDPPYVRAVQRDMKQYIAKHSNRTIPVGYSAANSVDLRLATYRYLQCNSMDGTHVNQAFEESRSDFFGLNTYEWCSGSSDWQSSGYDVLNSTFSDAVIPHLLRVRLQQEPPKNF
;
A
#
# COMPACT_ATOMS: atom_id res chain seq x y z
N MET A 1 -14.78 43.07 -56.36
CA MET A 1 -13.79 42.33 -55.53
C MET A 1 -14.54 41.72 -54.36
N LYS A 2 -14.80 40.41 -54.40
CA LYS A 2 -15.42 39.68 -53.27
C LYS A 2 -14.29 39.08 -52.44
N LEU A 3 -14.12 39.57 -51.20
CA LEU A 3 -13.24 38.94 -50.23
C LEU A 3 -13.92 37.66 -49.72
N SER A 4 -13.23 36.54 -49.86
CA SER A 4 -13.57 35.26 -49.25
C SER A 4 -13.07 35.27 -47.82
N THR A 5 -13.96 35.10 -46.86
CA THR A 5 -13.63 35.00 -45.43
C THR A 5 -14.06 33.65 -44.90
N SER A 6 -13.19 33.08 -44.06
CA SER A 6 -13.42 31.97 -43.12
C SER A 6 -13.13 30.56 -43.63
N VAL A 7 -11.83 30.25 -43.69
CA VAL A 7 -11.33 28.92 -43.33
C VAL A 7 -11.44 28.82 -41.80
N LEU A 8 -12.47 28.14 -41.30
CA LEU A 8 -12.52 27.71 -39.90
C LEU A 8 -11.57 26.52 -39.75
N LEU A 9 -10.39 26.76 -39.18
CA LEU A 9 -9.50 25.70 -38.72
C LEU A 9 -10.05 25.20 -37.37
N SER A 10 -10.87 24.15 -37.40
CA SER A 10 -11.26 23.42 -36.20
C SER A 10 -10.05 22.63 -35.69
N LEU A 11 -9.30 23.24 -34.76
CA LEU A 11 -8.40 22.51 -33.87
C LEU A 11 -9.28 21.61 -32.98
N LEU A 12 -9.46 20.36 -33.40
CA LEU A 12 -9.81 19.27 -32.50
C LEU A 12 -8.63 19.12 -31.53
N ALA A 13 -8.75 19.75 -30.35
CA ALA A 13 -7.97 19.34 -29.21
C ALA A 13 -8.32 17.88 -28.96
N VAL A 14 -7.41 16.98 -29.33
CA VAL A 14 -7.46 15.59 -28.89
C VAL A 14 -7.15 15.67 -27.40
N SER A 15 -8.20 15.84 -26.59
CA SER A 15 -8.11 15.53 -25.17
C SER A 15 -7.66 14.08 -25.11
N PRO A 16 -6.52 13.75 -24.45
CA PRO A 16 -6.24 12.36 -24.17
C PRO A 16 -7.48 11.84 -23.44
N LEU A 17 -8.11 10.80 -24.00
CA LEU A 17 -9.09 10.02 -23.25
C LEU A 17 -8.39 9.69 -21.93
N ALA A 18 -8.94 10.18 -20.82
CA ALA A 18 -8.43 9.85 -19.50
C ALA A 18 -8.57 8.33 -19.36
N GLN A 19 -7.48 7.63 -19.69
CA GLN A 19 -7.46 6.20 -19.57
C GLN A 19 -7.30 5.93 -18.09
N ALA A 20 -8.37 5.43 -17.47
CA ALA A 20 -8.35 5.04 -16.08
C ALA A 20 -7.12 4.16 -15.83
N MET A 21 -6.42 4.40 -14.71
CA MET A 21 -5.28 3.56 -14.39
C MET A 21 -5.76 2.11 -14.25
N LEU A 22 -5.01 1.17 -14.79
CA LEU A 22 -5.35 -0.24 -14.68
C LEU A 22 -4.96 -0.75 -13.29
N PRO A 23 -5.82 -1.51 -12.60
CA PRO A 23 -5.47 -2.09 -11.30
C PRO A 23 -4.19 -2.93 -11.37
N ILE A 24 -3.27 -2.72 -10.43
CA ILE A 24 -2.08 -3.56 -10.31
C ILE A 24 -2.48 -4.95 -9.84
N HIS A 25 -1.88 -5.98 -10.45
CA HIS A 25 -2.02 -7.37 -10.04
C HIS A 25 -0.73 -7.90 -9.43
N ILE A 26 -0.83 -9.07 -8.78
CA ILE A 26 0.33 -9.80 -8.29
C ILE A 26 0.48 -11.09 -9.10
N LYS A 27 1.71 -11.34 -9.57
CA LYS A 27 2.10 -12.61 -10.17
C LYS A 27 3.40 -13.07 -9.54
N SER A 28 3.33 -14.13 -8.74
CA SER A 28 4.46 -14.60 -7.93
C SER A 28 5.00 -13.44 -7.08
N TYR A 29 6.32 -13.20 -7.05
CA TYR A 29 6.95 -12.15 -6.25
C TYR A 29 6.95 -10.75 -6.91
N ARG A 30 6.10 -10.49 -7.90
CA ARG A 30 6.09 -9.22 -8.65
C ARG A 30 4.71 -8.57 -8.70
N PHE A 31 4.70 -7.25 -8.57
CA PHE A 31 3.57 -6.43 -9.03
C PHE A 31 3.61 -6.31 -10.55
N ILE A 32 2.44 -6.42 -11.16
CA ILE A 32 2.26 -6.43 -12.61
C ILE A 32 1.28 -5.33 -12.99
N LYS A 33 1.71 -4.44 -13.88
CA LYS A 33 0.85 -3.43 -14.52
C LYS A 33 0.30 -3.99 -15.82
N PRO A 34 -1.03 -4.11 -15.97
CA PRO A 34 -1.62 -4.50 -17.23
C PRO A 34 -1.39 -3.48 -18.34
N SER A 35 -1.30 -3.90 -19.60
CA SER A 35 -1.26 -2.99 -20.76
C SER A 35 -2.65 -2.47 -21.15
N SER A 36 -3.69 -3.28 -20.92
CA SER A 36 -5.08 -2.96 -21.25
C SER A 36 -6.06 -3.66 -20.30
N ASP A 37 -7.33 -3.23 -20.31
CA ASP A 37 -8.42 -3.92 -19.60
C ASP A 37 -8.66 -5.35 -20.14
N GLU A 38 -8.34 -5.56 -21.42
CA GLU A 38 -8.21 -6.88 -22.03
C GLU A 38 -6.81 -7.40 -21.65
N ASN A 39 -6.73 -8.14 -20.54
CA ASN A 39 -5.49 -8.59 -19.93
C ASN A 39 -4.74 -9.62 -20.81
N ASP A 40 -4.06 -9.15 -21.87
CA ASP A 40 -3.06 -9.93 -22.60
C ASP A 40 -1.79 -10.04 -21.73
N PRO A 41 -1.49 -11.22 -21.16
CA PRO A 41 -0.37 -11.36 -20.25
C PRO A 41 1.00 -11.15 -20.90
N SER A 42 1.09 -11.16 -22.24
CA SER A 42 2.33 -10.94 -22.98
C SER A 42 2.73 -9.48 -23.06
N GLU A 43 1.79 -8.56 -22.85
CA GLU A 43 2.00 -7.11 -22.88
C GLU A 43 2.13 -6.51 -21.47
N ASN A 44 1.95 -7.32 -20.43
CA ASN A 44 2.03 -6.88 -19.04
C ASN A 44 3.47 -6.51 -18.63
N GLU A 45 3.60 -5.43 -17.87
CA GLU A 45 4.89 -4.92 -17.39
C GLU A 45 5.08 -5.16 -15.89
N VAL A 46 6.34 -5.33 -15.46
CA VAL A 46 6.65 -5.34 -14.02
C VAL A 46 6.48 -3.93 -13.47
N PHE A 47 5.63 -3.78 -12.46
CA PHE A 47 5.44 -2.51 -11.77
C PHE A 47 6.42 -2.40 -10.60
N TYR A 48 7.32 -1.42 -10.68
CA TYR A 48 8.20 -1.07 -9.56
C TYR A 48 7.60 0.09 -8.78
N VAL A 49 7.32 -0.11 -7.49
CA VAL A 49 6.89 0.96 -6.59
C VAL A 49 8.05 1.93 -6.39
N LYS A 50 7.85 3.17 -6.82
CA LYS A 50 8.70 4.33 -6.51
C LYS A 50 7.82 5.27 -5.71
N GLY A 51 7.87 5.15 -4.39
CA GLY A 51 6.88 5.79 -3.54
C GLY A 51 7.43 6.63 -2.41
N LEU A 52 6.51 7.35 -1.77
CA LEU A 52 6.74 8.12 -0.56
C LEU A 52 5.59 7.89 0.43
N ASP A 53 5.89 8.12 1.71
CA ASP A 53 4.88 8.22 2.75
C ASP A 53 4.20 9.59 2.68
N TYR A 54 2.88 9.64 2.61
CA TYR A 54 2.10 10.88 2.60
C TYR A 54 1.11 10.92 3.76
N GLN A 55 1.52 11.58 4.84
CA GLN A 55 0.65 11.87 5.99
C GLN A 55 1.12 13.18 6.65
N PRO A 56 0.80 14.36 6.10
CA PRO A 56 1.08 15.64 6.74
C PRO A 56 0.58 15.67 8.20
N GLY A 57 1.42 16.18 9.12
CA GLY A 57 1.13 16.15 10.56
C GLY A 57 1.34 14.80 11.25
N GLY A 58 1.63 13.73 10.50
CA GLY A 58 1.81 12.38 11.04
C GLY A 58 0.54 11.87 11.74
N SER A 59 0.70 10.98 12.72
CA SER A 59 -0.42 10.44 13.48
C SER A 59 -1.21 11.51 14.25
N SER A 60 -0.56 12.61 14.63
CA SER A 60 -1.21 13.73 15.33
C SER A 60 -1.99 14.65 14.39
N GLY A 61 -1.77 14.56 13.07
CA GLY A 61 -2.51 15.31 12.06
C GLY A 61 -3.83 14.66 11.66
N PHE A 62 -4.09 13.42 12.10
CA PHE A 62 -5.33 12.71 11.82
C PHE A 62 -6.31 12.86 12.98
N ASP A 63 -7.53 13.29 12.66
CA ASP A 63 -8.67 13.34 13.57
C ASP A 63 -9.77 12.40 13.06
N ALA A 64 -10.16 11.42 13.88
CA ALA A 64 -11.21 10.45 13.52
C ALA A 64 -12.56 11.11 13.34
N ASP A 65 -12.84 12.08 14.20
CA ASP A 65 -14.13 12.75 14.30
C ASP A 65 -14.14 14.04 13.46
N GLY A 66 -13.01 14.33 12.81
CA GLY A 66 -12.84 15.45 11.91
C GLY A 66 -13.64 15.31 10.61
N ASP A 67 -13.93 16.45 10.01
CA ASP A 67 -14.61 16.59 8.71
C ASP A 67 -13.62 16.57 7.52
N SER A 68 -12.34 16.32 7.79
CA SER A 68 -11.31 16.26 6.76
C SER A 68 -10.17 15.28 7.09
N ASP A 69 -9.58 14.72 6.04
CA ASP A 69 -8.32 13.98 6.07
C ASP A 69 -7.43 14.35 4.87
N VAL A 70 -6.28 13.68 4.73
CA VAL A 70 -5.27 14.00 3.72
C VAL A 70 -5.74 13.77 2.28
N LEU A 71 -6.87 13.09 2.05
CA LEU A 71 -7.46 12.85 0.74
C LEU A 71 -8.86 13.48 0.57
N SER A 72 -9.37 14.23 1.55
CA SER A 72 -10.70 14.84 1.45
C SER A 72 -10.70 16.26 0.89
N ASP A 73 -9.53 16.91 0.77
CA ASP A 73 -9.38 18.26 0.20
C ASP A 73 -8.73 18.22 -1.18
N ALA A 74 -9.54 18.48 -2.21
CA ALA A 74 -9.10 18.44 -3.61
C ALA A 74 -8.03 19.49 -3.95
N GLN A 75 -8.04 20.66 -3.32
CA GLN A 75 -7.04 21.71 -3.60
C GLN A 75 -5.68 21.34 -3.03
N GLN A 76 -5.67 20.81 -1.81
CA GLN A 76 -4.44 20.30 -1.20
C GLN A 76 -3.91 19.08 -1.98
N CYS A 77 -4.81 18.17 -2.37
CA CYS A 77 -4.47 17.02 -3.17
C CYS A 77 -3.86 17.40 -4.53
N ALA A 78 -4.44 18.36 -5.25
CA ALA A 78 -3.90 18.85 -6.52
C ALA A 78 -2.51 19.48 -6.36
N ARG A 79 -2.33 20.30 -5.33
CA ARG A 79 -1.05 20.93 -5.00
C ARG A 79 0.04 19.88 -4.75
N ASP A 80 -0.24 18.89 -3.92
CA ASP A 80 0.76 17.90 -3.50
C ASP A 80 1.00 16.87 -4.62
N THR A 81 -0.03 16.50 -5.37
CA THR A 81 0.08 15.63 -6.56
C THR A 81 0.98 16.24 -7.63
N TYR A 82 0.93 17.55 -7.84
CA TYR A 82 1.87 18.23 -8.73
C TYR A 82 3.32 18.00 -8.29
N VAL A 83 3.61 18.11 -7.00
CA VAL A 83 4.94 17.86 -6.44
C VAL A 83 5.34 16.39 -6.59
N PHE A 84 4.41 15.45 -6.36
CA PHE A 84 4.67 14.01 -6.56
C PHE A 84 5.11 13.70 -7.99
N GLN A 85 4.46 14.31 -8.99
CA GLN A 85 4.87 14.17 -10.38
C GLN A 85 6.28 14.76 -10.63
N GLN A 86 6.62 15.91 -10.03
CA GLN A 86 7.97 16.47 -10.15
C GLN A 86 9.04 15.55 -9.52
N LEU A 87 8.70 14.84 -8.44
CA LEU A 87 9.58 13.85 -7.81
C LEU A 87 9.65 12.53 -8.60
N GLY A 88 8.77 12.32 -9.57
CA GLY A 88 8.70 11.09 -10.36
C GLY A 88 8.22 9.87 -9.56
N VAL A 89 7.50 10.08 -8.44
CA VAL A 89 6.89 8.97 -7.70
C VAL A 89 5.63 8.49 -8.40
N ASN A 90 5.38 7.19 -8.31
CA ASN A 90 4.21 6.53 -8.91
C ASN A 90 3.29 5.90 -7.85
N THR A 91 3.62 6.02 -6.57
CA THR A 91 2.84 5.45 -5.47
C THR A 91 2.98 6.30 -4.22
N VAL A 92 1.90 6.49 -3.48
CA VAL A 92 1.94 7.07 -2.13
C VAL A 92 1.38 6.10 -1.10
N ARG A 93 2.01 6.00 0.08
CA ARG A 93 1.49 5.24 1.22
C ARG A 93 0.83 6.19 2.21
N ILE A 94 -0.39 5.89 2.63
CA ILE A 94 -1.18 6.71 3.56
C ILE A 94 -1.59 5.86 4.75
N TYR A 95 -1.38 6.41 5.94
CA TYR A 95 -1.39 5.65 7.21
C TYR A 95 -2.73 5.70 7.92
N SER A 96 -3.51 6.77 7.75
CA SER A 96 -4.80 6.94 8.40
C SER A 96 -5.71 7.84 7.56
N LEU A 97 -6.91 7.32 7.29
CA LEU A 97 -8.00 7.96 6.55
C LEU A 97 -9.32 7.67 7.24
N ASN A 98 -10.25 8.62 7.17
CA ASN A 98 -11.61 8.45 7.67
C ASN A 98 -12.49 7.86 6.55
N PRO A 99 -12.98 6.62 6.66
CA PRO A 99 -13.71 5.93 5.59
C PRO A 99 -15.11 6.51 5.36
N ASP A 100 -15.58 7.39 6.25
CA ASP A 100 -16.90 8.00 6.17
C ASP A 100 -16.88 9.33 5.38
N LEU A 101 -15.69 9.83 5.00
CA LEU A 101 -15.51 11.00 4.13
C LEU A 101 -15.53 10.62 2.64
N ASN A 102 -15.76 11.62 1.78
CA ASN A 102 -15.65 11.44 0.33
C ASN A 102 -14.20 11.73 -0.11
N HIS A 103 -13.60 10.80 -0.88
CA HIS A 103 -12.25 10.94 -1.43
C HIS A 103 -12.22 10.94 -2.96
N ASP A 104 -13.38 11.01 -3.62
CA ASP A 104 -13.52 10.82 -5.07
C ASP A 104 -12.66 11.81 -5.86
N GLU A 105 -12.69 13.09 -5.49
CA GLU A 105 -11.95 14.14 -6.20
C GLU A 105 -10.44 13.93 -6.09
N CYS A 106 -9.92 13.67 -4.88
CA CYS A 106 -8.49 13.47 -4.69
C CYS A 106 -8.00 12.15 -5.31
N MET A 107 -8.76 11.07 -5.17
CA MET A 107 -8.45 9.79 -5.80
C MET A 107 -8.44 9.90 -7.33
N THR A 108 -9.33 10.72 -7.90
CA THR A 108 -9.34 11.06 -9.34
C THR A 108 -8.10 11.86 -9.73
N ILE A 109 -7.73 12.88 -8.95
CA ILE A 109 -6.50 13.67 -9.18
C ILE A 109 -5.25 12.77 -9.18
N LEU A 110 -5.12 11.88 -8.20
CA LEU A 110 -4.02 10.92 -8.14
C LEU A 110 -4.03 9.95 -9.32
N ASN A 111 -5.22 9.45 -9.69
CA ASN A 111 -5.40 8.58 -10.84
C ASN A 111 -4.95 9.25 -12.15
N ASP A 112 -5.40 10.48 -12.39
CA ASP A 112 -5.08 11.24 -13.60
C ASP A 112 -3.59 11.60 -13.66
N ALA A 113 -2.94 11.70 -12.50
CA ALA A 113 -1.51 11.90 -12.38
C ALA A 113 -0.67 10.62 -12.55
N GLY A 114 -1.30 9.45 -12.66
CA GLY A 114 -0.60 8.16 -12.75
C GLY A 114 -0.06 7.64 -11.42
N ILE A 115 -0.66 8.06 -10.30
CA ILE A 115 -0.20 7.75 -8.94
C ILE A 115 -1.14 6.72 -8.29
N TYR A 116 -0.56 5.58 -7.91
CA TYR A 116 -1.23 4.57 -7.10
C TYR A 116 -1.19 4.92 -5.61
N VAL A 117 -2.08 4.34 -4.83
CA VAL A 117 -2.07 4.44 -3.36
C VAL A 117 -1.94 3.07 -2.71
N ILE A 118 -1.17 2.99 -1.63
CA ILE A 118 -1.19 1.88 -0.68
C ILE A 118 -1.76 2.43 0.62
N LEU A 119 -2.84 1.81 1.11
CA LEU A 119 -3.61 2.36 2.22
C LEU A 119 -3.52 1.42 3.43
N ASP A 120 -3.12 1.96 4.57
CA ASP A 120 -3.25 1.26 5.84
C ASP A 120 -4.71 1.35 6.28
N VAL A 121 -5.35 0.21 6.57
CA VAL A 121 -6.78 0.18 6.96
C VAL A 121 -7.04 0.59 8.41
N ASN A 122 -5.97 0.77 9.17
CA ASN A 122 -5.99 1.04 10.61
C ASN A 122 -5.93 2.54 10.88
N SER A 123 -6.28 2.93 12.10
CA SER A 123 -5.99 4.27 12.61
C SER A 123 -5.52 4.23 14.07
N GLY A 124 -5.03 5.37 14.56
CA GLY A 124 -4.62 5.52 15.96
C GLY A 124 -5.76 5.52 16.98
N ASN A 125 -7.02 5.47 16.54
CA ASN A 125 -8.18 5.57 17.43
C ASN A 125 -8.50 4.25 18.12
N TYR A 126 -9.16 4.35 19.27
CA TYR A 126 -9.59 3.19 20.03
C TYR A 126 -10.54 2.31 19.21
N GLY A 127 -10.21 1.02 19.11
CA GLY A 127 -11.00 0.04 18.36
C GLY A 127 -10.86 0.14 16.83
N GLU A 128 -9.89 0.91 16.32
CA GLU A 128 -9.59 1.02 14.88
C GLU A 128 -8.23 0.43 14.50
N ASN A 129 -7.62 -0.33 15.39
CA ASN A 129 -6.38 -1.05 15.16
C ASN A 129 -6.35 -2.36 15.98
N LEU A 130 -5.42 -3.24 15.59
CA LEU A 130 -5.02 -4.37 16.40
C LEU A 130 -3.95 -3.92 17.41
N ASP A 131 -4.31 -3.84 18.68
CA ASP A 131 -3.38 -3.50 19.76
C ASP A 131 -2.48 -4.70 20.04
N ARG A 132 -1.17 -4.53 19.83
CA ARG A 132 -0.15 -5.56 20.07
C ARG A 132 -0.11 -6.06 21.52
N SER A 133 -0.53 -5.24 22.49
CA SER A 133 -0.55 -5.61 23.91
C SER A 133 -1.79 -6.42 24.31
N ASP A 134 -2.86 -6.31 23.54
CA ASP A 134 -4.14 -7.01 23.72
C ASP A 134 -4.78 -7.37 22.37
N PRO A 135 -4.13 -8.23 21.55
CA PRO A 135 -4.67 -8.57 20.24
C PRO A 135 -5.94 -9.43 20.35
N TRP A 136 -6.11 -10.18 21.44
CA TRP A 136 -7.32 -10.98 21.68
C TRP A 136 -8.53 -10.12 22.04
N GLY A 137 -8.34 -9.01 22.75
CA GLY A 137 -9.39 -8.06 23.10
C GLY A 137 -9.73 -7.09 21.96
N THR A 138 -8.74 -6.74 21.12
CA THR A 138 -8.92 -5.77 20.03
C THR A 138 -9.27 -6.37 18.68
N TYR A 139 -8.96 -7.64 18.42
CA TYR A 139 -9.55 -8.38 17.30
C TYR A 139 -11.02 -8.71 17.60
N ASN A 140 -11.89 -7.74 17.37
CA ASN A 140 -13.33 -7.81 17.66
C ASN A 140 -14.18 -7.20 16.54
N SER A 141 -15.50 -7.25 16.69
CA SER A 141 -16.45 -6.77 15.67
C SER A 141 -16.34 -5.26 15.39
N GLN A 142 -15.93 -4.45 16.37
CA GLN A 142 -15.77 -3.01 16.17
C GLN A 142 -14.62 -2.75 15.20
N TYR A 143 -13.45 -3.35 15.47
CA TYR A 143 -12.28 -3.23 14.61
C TYR A 143 -12.49 -3.82 13.22
N ILE A 144 -12.99 -5.05 13.12
CA ILE A 144 -13.24 -5.68 11.81
C ILE A 144 -14.34 -4.94 11.03
N GLY A 145 -15.37 -4.42 11.71
CA GLY A 145 -16.37 -3.57 11.08
C GLY A 145 -15.78 -2.29 10.49
N ARG A 146 -14.80 -1.67 11.18
CA ARG A 146 -14.05 -0.50 10.68
C ARG A 146 -13.20 -0.85 9.45
N VAL A 147 -12.51 -1.99 9.46
CA VAL A 147 -11.70 -2.47 8.34
C VAL A 147 -12.57 -2.70 7.10
N PHE A 148 -13.76 -3.30 7.25
CA PHE A 148 -14.68 -3.51 6.13
C PHE A 148 -15.25 -2.21 5.58
N ARG A 149 -15.59 -1.23 6.43
CA ARG A 149 -15.95 0.13 5.97
C ARG A 149 -14.82 0.79 5.18
N PHE A 150 -13.57 0.63 5.63
CA PHE A 150 -12.40 1.12 4.89
C PHE A 150 -12.34 0.48 3.49
N ILE A 151 -12.46 -0.84 3.40
CA ILE A 151 -12.46 -1.53 2.11
C ILE A 151 -13.60 -1.02 1.22
N ASP A 152 -14.81 -0.83 1.76
CA ASP A 152 -15.95 -0.34 0.98
C ASP A 152 -15.73 1.08 0.43
N ALA A 153 -15.11 1.96 1.22
CA ALA A 153 -14.78 3.32 0.81
C ALA A 153 -13.78 3.37 -0.35
N PHE A 154 -12.83 2.43 -0.41
CA PHE A 154 -11.69 2.52 -1.34
C PHE A 154 -11.64 1.45 -2.45
N LYS A 155 -12.39 0.35 -2.35
CA LYS A 155 -12.25 -0.81 -3.27
C LYS A 155 -12.48 -0.49 -4.75
N ASN A 156 -13.31 0.51 -5.03
CA ASN A 156 -13.71 0.87 -6.39
C ASN A 156 -12.69 1.77 -7.10
N TYR A 157 -11.74 2.37 -6.37
CA TYR A 157 -10.69 3.15 -7.01
C TYR A 157 -9.65 2.21 -7.64
N PRO A 158 -9.39 2.33 -8.96
CA PRO A 158 -8.50 1.41 -9.65
C PRO A 158 -7.02 1.68 -9.34
N ASN A 159 -6.69 2.90 -8.91
CA ASN A 159 -5.36 3.29 -8.45
C ASN A 159 -5.07 2.89 -6.99
N VAL A 160 -5.97 2.18 -6.28
CA VAL A 160 -5.61 1.50 -5.03
C VAL A 160 -4.79 0.25 -5.36
N LEU A 161 -3.48 0.31 -5.11
CA LEU A 161 -2.55 -0.80 -5.35
C LEU A 161 -2.78 -1.96 -4.37
N GLY A 162 -3.03 -1.64 -3.10
CA GLY A 162 -3.26 -2.64 -2.07
C GLY A 162 -3.51 -2.03 -0.70
N PHE A 163 -3.88 -2.88 0.24
CA PHE A 163 -4.12 -2.53 1.63
C PHE A 163 -3.05 -3.12 2.55
N PHE A 164 -2.58 -2.36 3.54
CA PHE A 164 -1.86 -2.93 4.68
C PHE A 164 -2.84 -3.27 5.80
N SER A 165 -2.87 -4.54 6.21
CA SER A 165 -3.70 -5.03 7.32
C SER A 165 -3.18 -4.58 8.70
N GLY A 166 -1.90 -4.24 8.79
CA GLY A 166 -1.24 -3.80 10.01
C GLY A 166 0.14 -3.25 9.72
N ASN A 167 0.62 -2.40 10.63
CA ASN A 167 1.93 -1.78 10.58
C ASN A 167 2.66 -1.99 11.90
N GLU A 168 3.72 -2.79 11.86
CA GLU A 168 4.62 -3.07 13.00
C GLU A 168 3.89 -3.59 14.25
N VAL A 169 2.79 -4.34 14.09
CA VAL A 169 2.10 -5.00 15.21
C VAL A 169 3.04 -6.01 15.85
N ILE A 170 3.53 -6.96 15.04
CA ILE A 170 4.60 -7.90 15.41
C ILE A 170 5.91 -7.11 15.54
N ASN A 171 6.39 -6.96 16.76
CA ASN A 171 7.64 -6.26 17.08
C ASN A 171 8.48 -7.01 18.13
N ASP A 172 9.60 -6.41 18.54
CA ASP A 172 10.60 -6.97 19.46
C ASP A 172 10.25 -6.86 20.95
N GLU A 173 9.03 -6.39 21.28
CA GLU A 173 8.57 -6.39 22.66
C GLU A 173 8.31 -7.82 23.15
N LYS A 174 8.60 -8.05 24.43
CA LYS A 174 8.62 -9.38 25.03
C LYS A 174 7.27 -10.08 24.87
N ASN A 175 7.28 -11.24 24.22
CA ASN A 175 6.15 -12.14 23.92
C ASN A 175 5.26 -11.75 22.73
N TYR A 176 5.22 -10.50 22.27
CA TYR A 176 4.31 -10.07 21.20
C TYR A 176 4.57 -10.79 19.88
N ALA A 177 5.84 -11.02 19.55
CA ALA A 177 6.24 -11.84 18.40
C ALA A 177 5.70 -13.29 18.40
N SER A 178 5.24 -13.80 19.54
CA SER A 178 4.60 -15.12 19.65
C SER A 178 3.07 -15.08 19.73
N ILE A 179 2.49 -13.94 20.11
CA ILE A 179 1.05 -13.78 20.37
C ILE A 179 0.34 -13.15 19.15
N ASP A 180 0.93 -12.11 18.56
CA ASP A 180 0.30 -11.27 17.54
C ASP A 180 0.18 -11.91 16.14
N PRO A 181 1.16 -12.72 15.65
CA PRO A 181 1.12 -13.17 14.26
C PRO A 181 -0.17 -13.89 13.82
N PRO A 182 -0.78 -14.78 14.65
CA PRO A 182 -2.08 -15.38 14.32
C PRO A 182 -3.20 -14.35 14.09
N TYR A 183 -3.24 -13.26 14.86
CA TYR A 183 -4.24 -12.22 14.73
C TYR A 183 -4.02 -11.39 13.47
N VAL A 184 -2.77 -11.07 13.13
CA VAL A 184 -2.43 -10.41 11.86
C VAL A 184 -2.94 -11.25 10.68
N ARG A 185 -2.71 -12.56 10.68
CA ARG A 185 -3.23 -13.48 9.65
C ARG A 185 -4.75 -13.56 9.63
N ALA A 186 -5.40 -13.50 10.79
CA ALA A 186 -6.87 -13.47 10.87
C ALA A 186 -7.44 -12.22 10.20
N VAL A 187 -6.86 -11.04 10.46
CA VAL A 187 -7.23 -9.78 9.79
C VAL A 187 -7.02 -9.90 8.28
N GLN A 188 -5.87 -10.40 7.82
CA GLN A 188 -5.59 -10.57 6.39
C GLN A 188 -6.60 -11.51 5.71
N ARG A 189 -6.90 -12.65 6.34
CA ARG A 189 -7.92 -13.59 5.86
C ARG A 189 -9.26 -12.90 5.69
N ASP A 190 -9.72 -12.20 6.73
CA ASP A 190 -11.06 -11.60 6.73
C ASP A 190 -11.16 -10.47 5.71
N MET A 191 -10.12 -9.65 5.56
CA MET A 191 -10.03 -8.63 4.50
C MET A 191 -10.12 -9.25 3.11
N LYS A 192 -9.33 -10.29 2.84
CA LYS A 192 -9.30 -10.97 1.53
C LYS A 192 -10.65 -11.62 1.21
N GLN A 193 -11.26 -12.29 2.18
CA GLN A 193 -12.59 -12.88 2.02
C GLN A 193 -13.67 -11.81 1.79
N TYR A 194 -13.60 -10.68 2.49
CA TYR A 194 -14.51 -9.55 2.29
C TYR A 194 -14.36 -8.95 0.89
N ILE A 195 -13.13 -8.66 0.46
CA ILE A 195 -12.82 -8.15 -0.90
C ILE A 195 -13.36 -9.11 -1.96
N ALA A 196 -13.08 -10.42 -1.84
CA ALA A 196 -13.54 -11.42 -2.80
C ALA A 196 -15.07 -11.49 -2.94
N LYS A 197 -15.81 -11.18 -1.88
CA LYS A 197 -17.28 -11.18 -1.87
C LYS A 197 -17.91 -9.86 -2.28
N HIS A 198 -17.20 -8.74 -2.07
CA HIS A 198 -17.79 -7.39 -2.15
C HIS A 198 -17.12 -6.46 -3.18
N SER A 199 -16.07 -6.90 -3.87
CA SER A 199 -15.37 -6.12 -4.90
C SER A 199 -15.41 -6.84 -6.25
N ASN A 200 -15.51 -6.07 -7.33
CA ASN A 200 -15.44 -6.60 -8.71
C ASN A 200 -13.99 -6.85 -9.16
N ARG A 201 -13.00 -6.44 -8.35
CA ARG A 201 -11.58 -6.65 -8.62
C ARG A 201 -10.88 -7.25 -7.40
N THR A 202 -9.79 -7.98 -7.66
CA THR A 202 -8.86 -8.37 -6.61
C THR A 202 -8.07 -7.16 -6.14
N ILE A 203 -7.92 -7.03 -4.82
CA ILE A 203 -7.10 -5.99 -4.18
C ILE A 203 -6.16 -6.72 -3.22
N PRO A 204 -4.84 -6.68 -3.45
CA PRO A 204 -3.87 -7.31 -2.58
C PRO A 204 -3.95 -6.80 -1.14
N VAL A 205 -3.81 -7.71 -0.18
CA VAL A 205 -3.70 -7.39 1.24
C VAL A 205 -2.32 -7.81 1.74
N GLY A 206 -1.53 -6.82 2.16
CA GLY A 206 -0.17 -7.00 2.67
C GLY A 206 -0.04 -6.69 4.15
N TYR A 207 1.18 -6.78 4.65
CA TYR A 207 1.56 -6.39 6.01
C TYR A 207 2.85 -5.58 5.99
N SER A 208 2.93 -4.52 6.81
CA SER A 208 4.12 -3.68 6.95
C SER A 208 4.85 -4.04 8.24
N ALA A 209 6.01 -4.69 8.12
CA ALA A 209 6.79 -5.22 9.24
C ALA A 209 7.83 -4.24 9.78
N ALA A 210 8.11 -4.37 11.08
CA ALA A 210 9.22 -3.70 11.74
C ALA A 210 10.56 -4.33 11.33
N ASN A 211 11.63 -3.53 11.33
CA ASN A 211 12.97 -4.00 10.99
C ASN A 211 13.76 -4.58 12.18
N SER A 212 13.11 -5.41 12.99
CA SER A 212 13.80 -6.19 14.03
C SER A 212 14.66 -7.28 13.38
N VAL A 213 15.96 -7.31 13.68
CA VAL A 213 16.93 -8.27 13.09
C VAL A 213 16.50 -9.71 13.35
N ASP A 214 16.09 -10.01 14.58
CA ASP A 214 15.74 -11.37 15.01
C ASP A 214 14.39 -11.83 14.43
N LEU A 215 13.49 -10.89 14.12
CA LEU A 215 12.12 -11.22 13.73
C LEU A 215 11.85 -11.06 12.24
N ARG A 216 12.57 -10.20 11.50
CA ARG A 216 12.21 -9.86 10.10
C ARG A 216 12.02 -11.08 9.20
N LEU A 217 12.94 -12.05 9.27
CA LEU A 217 12.87 -13.27 8.45
C LEU A 217 11.77 -14.22 8.95
N ALA A 218 11.61 -14.35 10.28
CA ALA A 218 10.58 -15.19 10.86
C ALA A 218 9.18 -14.67 10.53
N THR A 219 8.95 -13.36 10.72
CA THR A 219 7.70 -12.67 10.36
C THR A 219 7.41 -12.83 8.87
N TYR A 220 8.41 -12.59 8.02
CA TYR A 220 8.27 -12.77 6.58
C TYR A 220 7.84 -14.20 6.22
N ARG A 221 8.58 -15.22 6.68
CA ARG A 221 8.27 -16.63 6.43
C ARG A 221 6.91 -17.03 6.96
N TYR A 222 6.54 -16.56 8.14
CA TYR A 222 5.24 -16.84 8.74
C TYR A 222 4.08 -16.27 7.93
N LEU A 223 4.23 -15.04 7.44
CA LEU A 223 3.17 -14.35 6.70
C LEU A 223 3.01 -14.88 5.27
N GLN A 224 4.02 -15.48 4.67
CA GLN A 224 3.90 -16.11 3.34
C GLN A 224 3.57 -17.60 3.38
N CYS A 225 3.70 -18.27 4.53
CA CYS A 225 3.57 -19.73 4.56
C CYS A 225 2.12 -20.17 4.30
N ASN A 226 1.99 -21.19 3.47
CA ASN A 226 0.73 -21.83 3.12
C ASN A 226 0.72 -23.33 3.47
N SER A 227 1.72 -23.82 4.21
CA SER A 227 1.88 -25.23 4.56
C SER A 227 2.49 -25.37 5.96
N MET A 228 2.08 -26.42 6.70
CA MET A 228 2.69 -26.80 7.98
C MET A 228 3.95 -27.65 7.81
N ASP A 229 3.98 -28.51 6.78
CA ASP A 229 5.06 -29.48 6.53
C ASP A 229 5.96 -29.09 5.35
N GLY A 230 5.65 -27.99 4.67
CA GLY A 230 6.36 -27.49 3.49
C GLY A 230 6.01 -28.23 2.20
N THR A 231 5.09 -29.20 2.23
CA THR A 231 4.75 -30.07 1.09
C THR A 231 3.29 -30.01 0.69
N HIS A 232 2.38 -29.84 1.65
CA HIS A 232 0.94 -29.78 1.40
C HIS A 232 0.39 -28.39 1.67
N VAL A 233 -0.31 -27.82 0.69
CA VAL A 233 -1.02 -26.55 0.87
C VAL A 233 -2.15 -26.77 1.87
N ASN A 234 -2.12 -25.99 2.95
CA ASN A 234 -3.20 -25.85 3.91
C ASN A 234 -4.07 -24.66 3.48
N GLN A 235 -5.35 -24.92 3.22
CA GLN A 235 -6.26 -23.90 2.69
C GLN A 235 -6.42 -22.70 3.64
N ALA A 236 -6.53 -22.92 4.95
CA ALA A 236 -6.65 -21.82 5.91
C ALA A 236 -5.40 -20.94 5.92
N PHE A 237 -4.23 -21.51 5.63
CA PHE A 237 -3.00 -20.75 5.50
C PHE A 237 -2.90 -20.02 4.16
N GLU A 238 -3.28 -20.66 3.06
CA GLU A 238 -3.31 -20.01 1.74
C GLU A 238 -4.27 -18.80 1.74
N GLU A 239 -5.40 -18.89 2.42
CA GLU A 239 -6.35 -17.76 2.52
C GLU A 239 -5.84 -16.63 3.42
N SER A 240 -5.04 -16.95 4.43
CA SER A 240 -4.57 -15.99 5.45
C SER A 240 -3.13 -15.49 5.25
N ARG A 241 -2.42 -15.98 4.23
CA ARG A 241 -1.09 -15.47 3.89
C ARG A 241 -1.20 -14.04 3.35
N SER A 242 -0.13 -13.29 3.53
CA SER A 242 0.06 -11.96 2.96
C SER A 242 0.24 -12.04 1.45
N ASP A 243 -0.38 -11.13 0.72
CA ASP A 243 -0.24 -11.04 -0.74
C ASP A 243 1.04 -10.30 -1.14
N PHE A 244 1.50 -9.36 -0.30
CA PHE A 244 2.79 -8.66 -0.41
C PHE A 244 3.32 -8.32 0.99
N PHE A 245 4.61 -8.01 1.09
CA PHE A 245 5.28 -7.73 2.36
C PHE A 245 6.04 -6.40 2.31
N GLY A 246 5.74 -5.50 3.23
CA GLY A 246 6.49 -4.26 3.44
C GLY A 246 7.48 -4.43 4.59
N LEU A 247 8.70 -3.92 4.44
CA LEU A 247 9.68 -3.83 5.51
C LEU A 247 10.07 -2.36 5.75
N ASN A 248 9.88 -1.89 6.97
CA ASN A 248 10.26 -0.54 7.39
C ASN A 248 11.74 -0.51 7.79
N THR A 249 12.64 -0.35 6.83
CA THR A 249 14.10 -0.34 7.05
C THR A 249 14.68 1.06 7.17
N TYR A 250 15.62 1.20 8.10
CA TYR A 250 16.32 2.45 8.40
C TYR A 250 17.84 2.26 8.33
N GLU A 251 18.31 1.20 7.69
CA GLU A 251 19.72 0.78 7.73
C GLU A 251 20.62 1.59 6.78
N TRP A 252 20.03 2.29 5.81
CA TRP A 252 20.79 3.12 4.88
C TRP A 252 20.98 4.54 5.42
N CYS A 253 22.23 4.93 5.64
CA CYS A 253 22.62 6.32 5.94
C CYS A 253 23.20 6.97 4.68
N SER A 254 22.50 7.97 4.14
CA SER A 254 22.88 8.71 2.94
C SER A 254 24.32 9.23 3.00
N GLY A 255 25.07 9.13 1.91
CA GLY A 255 26.42 9.70 1.81
C GLY A 255 27.50 9.04 2.68
N SER A 256 27.15 8.10 3.57
CA SER A 256 28.12 7.36 4.39
C SER A 256 28.01 5.84 4.23
N SER A 257 26.89 5.34 3.73
CA SER A 257 26.67 3.91 3.49
C SER A 257 26.74 3.59 2.01
N ASP A 258 27.15 2.37 1.72
CA ASP A 258 27.06 1.68 0.43
C ASP A 258 26.22 0.40 0.58
N TRP A 259 26.15 -0.40 -0.48
CA TRP A 259 25.34 -1.62 -0.53
C TRP A 259 25.68 -2.62 0.59
N GLN A 260 26.95 -2.73 0.97
CA GLN A 260 27.43 -3.65 1.99
C GLN A 260 27.35 -3.05 3.40
N SER A 261 27.83 -1.83 3.59
CA SER A 261 27.88 -1.17 4.91
C SER A 261 26.50 -0.76 5.43
N SER A 262 25.50 -0.60 4.55
CA SER A 262 24.09 -0.44 4.94
C SER A 262 23.41 -1.75 5.34
N GLY A 263 24.02 -2.92 5.10
CA GLY A 263 23.37 -4.22 5.29
C GLY A 263 22.35 -4.61 4.21
N TYR A 264 22.24 -3.85 3.12
CA TYR A 264 21.29 -4.16 2.04
C TYR A 264 21.66 -5.43 1.27
N ASP A 265 22.94 -5.79 1.20
CA ASP A 265 23.39 -7.09 0.70
C ASP A 265 22.86 -8.26 1.56
N VAL A 266 22.87 -8.10 2.88
CA VAL A 266 22.31 -9.06 3.83
C VAL A 266 20.79 -9.11 3.69
N LEU A 267 20.10 -7.96 3.57
CA LEU A 267 18.66 -7.93 3.31
C LEU A 267 18.29 -8.65 2.00
N ASN A 268 19.01 -8.37 0.92
CA ASN A 268 18.76 -8.99 -0.38
C ASN A 268 18.95 -10.51 -0.35
N SER A 269 19.99 -11.00 0.33
CA SER A 269 20.21 -12.45 0.50
C SER A 269 19.17 -13.10 1.43
N THR A 270 18.75 -12.39 2.49
CA THR A 270 17.72 -12.83 3.44
C THR A 270 16.38 -13.12 2.78
N PHE A 271 16.00 -12.34 1.76
CA PHE A 271 14.73 -12.46 1.04
C PHE A 271 14.86 -13.05 -0.37
N SER A 272 15.93 -13.80 -0.63
CA SER A 272 16.21 -14.38 -1.95
C SER A 272 15.21 -15.47 -2.39
N ASP A 273 14.50 -16.08 -1.44
CA ASP A 273 13.46 -17.10 -1.66
C ASP A 273 12.04 -16.50 -1.80
N ALA A 274 11.96 -15.26 -2.30
CA ALA A 274 10.72 -14.51 -2.37
C ALA A 274 9.62 -15.19 -3.20
N VAL A 275 8.44 -15.39 -2.60
CA VAL A 275 7.24 -15.87 -3.33
C VAL A 275 6.10 -14.86 -3.39
N ILE A 276 6.25 -13.72 -2.70
CA ILE A 276 5.33 -12.57 -2.73
C ILE A 276 6.12 -11.28 -2.96
N PRO A 277 5.52 -10.20 -3.51
CA PRO A 277 6.22 -8.94 -3.72
C PRO A 277 6.71 -8.31 -2.42
N HIS A 278 7.89 -7.71 -2.48
CA HIS A 278 8.52 -7.01 -1.35
C HIS A 278 8.62 -5.52 -1.59
N LEU A 279 8.29 -4.74 -0.58
CA LEU A 279 8.41 -3.29 -0.56
C LEU A 279 9.32 -2.87 0.59
N LEU A 280 10.23 -1.94 0.33
CA LEU A 280 11.06 -1.32 1.36
C LEU A 280 10.57 0.09 1.59
N ARG A 281 10.19 0.39 2.83
CA ARG A 281 10.08 1.78 3.28
C ARG A 281 11.43 2.17 3.85
N VAL A 282 12.09 3.12 3.18
CA VAL A 282 13.43 3.59 3.55
C VAL A 282 13.31 4.98 4.17
N ARG A 283 13.81 5.15 5.40
CA ARG A 283 14.08 6.48 5.96
C ARG A 283 15.55 6.57 6.30
N LEU A 284 16.23 7.52 5.67
CA LEU A 284 17.65 7.80 5.89
C LEU A 284 17.86 8.41 7.28
N GLN A 285 18.81 7.88 8.06
CA GLN A 285 19.17 8.38 9.39
C GLN A 285 20.22 9.50 9.33
N GLN A 286 19.88 10.67 8.77
CA GLN A 286 20.75 11.87 8.81
C GLN A 286 19.95 13.18 8.80
N GLU A 287 20.58 14.24 9.30
CA GLU A 287 20.14 15.64 9.14
C GLU A 287 20.12 16.03 7.65
N PRO A 288 19.20 16.90 7.20
CA PRO A 288 19.11 17.33 5.80
C PRO A 288 20.38 18.06 5.31
N PRO A 289 20.70 18.01 4.00
CA PRO A 289 19.98 17.33 2.93
C PRO A 289 20.34 15.84 2.83
N LYS A 290 19.31 15.03 2.53
CA LYS A 290 19.42 13.59 2.31
C LYS A 290 19.66 13.32 0.82
N ASN A 291 20.69 12.56 0.48
CA ASN A 291 20.96 12.09 -0.88
C ASN A 291 20.39 10.68 -1.02
N PHE A 292 19.37 10.53 -1.87
CA PHE A 292 18.77 9.24 -2.25
C PHE A 292 19.39 8.70 -3.52
#